data_AF-A0A0G1JML4-F1
#
_entry.id   AF-A0A0G1JML4-F1
#
_cell.length_a   1.000
_cell.length_b   1.000
_cell.length_c   1.000
_cell.angle_alpha   90.00
_cell.angle_beta   90.00
_cell.angle_gamma   90.00
#
_symmetry.space_group_name_H-M   'P 1'
#
loop_
_entity.id
_entity.type
_entity.pdbx_description
1 polymer ?
#
loop_
_entity_poly.entity_id
_entity_poly.type
_entity_poly.pdbx_seq_one_letter_code
_entity_poly.pdbx_strand_id
1 'polypeptide(L)'
;MGTGVPGKPDNPRTKQFYYGTRADLKPGDLIEPNMTTYVYLTPNLDAAIWEAELAEGEGPGRVYTVEPIGQMEDAYSNKVPSGTTPVKTE
;
A
#
# COMPACT_ATOMS: atom_id res chain seq x y z
N MET A 1 -31.33 2.68 -24.74
CA MET A 1 -30.02 3.36 -24.87
C MET A 1 -29.61 3.78 -23.47
N GLY A 2 -28.76 3.00 -22.82
CA GLY A 2 -28.43 3.18 -21.40
C GLY A 2 -27.59 4.43 -21.19
N THR A 3 -27.96 5.24 -20.22
CA THR A 3 -27.23 6.42 -19.77
C THR A 3 -25.92 5.97 -19.11
N GLY A 4 -24.79 6.24 -19.75
CA GLY A 4 -23.47 6.08 -19.13
C GLY A 4 -23.32 7.12 -18.01
N VAL A 5 -23.22 6.65 -16.77
CA VAL A 5 -22.79 7.48 -15.65
C VAL A 5 -21.28 7.71 -15.82
N PRO A 6 -20.79 8.96 -15.92
CA PRO A 6 -19.35 9.19 -15.93
C PRO A 6 -18.77 8.74 -14.59
N GLY A 7 -17.85 7.78 -14.62
CA GLY A 7 -17.15 7.25 -13.47
C GLY A 7 -16.54 8.39 -12.67
N LYS A 8 -16.96 8.49 -11.41
CA LYS A 8 -16.37 9.37 -10.39
C LYS A 8 -14.86 9.12 -10.38
N PRO A 9 -13.99 10.16 -10.37
CA PRO A 9 -12.56 9.92 -10.20
C PRO A 9 -12.37 9.17 -8.90
N ASP A 10 -11.80 7.96 -8.98
CA ASP A 10 -11.47 7.13 -7.83
C ASP A 10 -10.52 7.94 -6.95
N ASN A 11 -11.05 8.57 -5.91
CA ASN A 11 -10.24 9.32 -4.96
C ASN A 11 -9.39 8.28 -4.22
N PRO A 12 -8.08 8.25 -4.42
CA PRO A 12 -7.30 7.12 -3.92
C PRO A 12 -7.19 7.15 -2.39
N ARG A 13 -7.60 8.26 -1.74
CA ARG A 13 -7.81 8.37 -0.29
C ARG A 13 -9.06 7.65 0.24
N THR A 14 -9.97 7.17 -0.60
CA THR A 14 -11.12 6.35 -0.17
C THR A 14 -10.90 4.86 -0.37
N LYS A 15 -9.71 4.47 -0.85
CA LYS A 15 -9.38 3.06 -1.12
C LYS A 15 -8.65 2.51 0.10
N GLN A 16 -9.13 1.39 0.63
CA GLN A 16 -8.44 0.68 1.69
C GLN A 16 -7.21 -0.01 1.11
N PHE A 17 -6.06 0.19 1.76
CA PHE A 17 -4.81 -0.45 1.41
C PHE A 17 -4.37 -1.43 2.49
N TYR A 18 -3.64 -2.43 2.06
CA TYR A 18 -3.09 -3.48 2.88
C TYR A 18 -1.58 -3.54 2.70
N TYR A 19 -0.90 -3.94 3.77
CA TYR A 19 0.53 -4.17 3.79
C TYR A 19 0.82 -5.54 4.42
N GLY A 20 1.45 -6.42 3.67
CA GLY A 20 1.90 -7.72 4.14
C GLY A 20 3.33 -7.68 4.66
N THR A 21 3.56 -8.10 5.92
CA THR A 21 4.90 -8.16 6.50
C THR A 21 5.02 -9.23 7.58
N ARG A 22 6.24 -9.66 7.91
CA ARG A 22 6.53 -10.46 9.11
C ARG A 22 6.79 -9.61 10.36
N ALA A 23 6.99 -8.29 10.18
CA ALA A 23 7.18 -7.37 11.29
C ALA A 23 5.94 -7.32 12.19
N ASP A 24 6.18 -7.28 13.51
CA ASP A 24 5.12 -7.10 14.51
C ASP A 24 4.83 -5.60 14.68
N LEU A 25 4.12 -5.04 13.70
CA LEU A 25 3.69 -3.63 13.71
C LEU A 25 2.52 -3.42 14.67
N LYS A 26 2.49 -2.23 15.28
CA LYS A 26 1.40 -1.78 16.14
C LYS A 26 0.61 -0.66 15.45
N PRO A 27 -0.67 -0.48 15.81
CA PRO A 27 -1.44 0.69 15.39
C PRO A 27 -0.68 1.99 15.69
N GLY A 28 -0.52 2.83 14.68
CA GLY A 28 0.14 4.14 14.77
C GLY A 28 1.64 4.15 14.44
N ASP A 29 2.25 2.99 14.16
CA ASP A 29 3.66 2.89 13.77
C ASP A 29 3.93 3.62 12.44
N LEU A 30 5.19 3.79 12.04
CA LEU A 30 5.56 4.36 10.73
C LEU A 30 6.24 3.25 9.92
N ILE A 31 5.68 2.87 8.77
CA ILE A 31 6.35 1.94 7.86
C ILE A 31 7.28 2.75 6.96
N GLU A 32 8.57 2.72 7.26
CA GLU A 32 9.59 3.32 6.42
C GLU A 32 10.25 2.27 5.52
N PRO A 33 10.63 2.63 4.29
CA PRO A 33 11.35 1.71 3.43
C PRO A 33 12.76 1.49 3.98
N ASN A 34 13.12 0.23 4.21
CA ASN A 34 14.39 -0.13 4.86
C ASN A 34 15.60 -0.15 3.89
N MET A 35 15.36 -0.45 2.60
CA MET A 35 16.39 -0.54 1.55
C MET A 35 15.89 -0.05 0.18
N THR A 36 14.60 0.26 0.06
CA THR A 36 13.97 0.75 -1.16
C THR A 36 13.66 2.24 -1.05
N THR A 37 13.22 2.84 -2.15
CA THR A 37 12.72 4.23 -2.16
C THR A 37 11.22 4.29 -1.82
N TYR A 38 10.52 3.15 -1.86
CA TYR A 38 9.07 3.06 -1.79
C TYR A 38 8.61 1.92 -0.88
N VAL A 39 7.47 2.13 -0.23
CA VAL A 39 6.70 1.10 0.46
C VAL A 39 5.57 0.68 -0.48
N TYR A 40 5.52 -0.60 -0.81
CA TYR A 40 4.49 -1.14 -1.67
C TYR A 40 3.24 -1.43 -0.86
N LEU A 41 2.11 -0.89 -1.31
CA LEU A 41 0.79 -1.07 -0.72
C LEU A 41 -0.15 -1.64 -1.76
N THR A 42 -1.02 -2.56 -1.35
CA THR A 42 -1.97 -3.20 -2.27
C THR A 42 -3.41 -3.03 -1.78
N PRO A 43 -4.37 -2.71 -2.66
CA PRO A 43 -5.79 -2.72 -2.30
C PRO A 43 -6.39 -4.14 -2.28
N ASN A 44 -5.61 -5.18 -2.59
CA ASN A 44 -6.06 -6.57 -2.62
C ASN A 44 -5.54 -7.34 -1.39
N LEU A 45 -6.46 -7.80 -0.54
CA LEU A 45 -6.12 -8.55 0.68
C LEU A 45 -5.37 -9.84 0.37
N ASP A 46 -5.78 -10.61 -0.64
CA ASP A 46 -5.09 -11.85 -1.02
C ASP A 46 -3.64 -11.59 -1.45
N ALA A 47 -3.40 -10.48 -2.15
CA ALA A 47 -2.05 -10.08 -2.52
C ALA A 47 -1.21 -9.73 -1.29
N ALA A 48 -1.79 -9.01 -0.31
CA ALA A 48 -1.10 -8.69 0.93
C ALA A 48 -0.79 -9.93 1.79
N ILE A 49 -1.66 -10.96 1.75
CA ILE A 49 -1.37 -12.24 2.40
C ILE A 49 -0.13 -12.88 1.78
N TRP A 50 -0.06 -12.94 0.45
CA TRP A 50 1.14 -13.42 -0.26
C TRP A 50 2.38 -12.58 0.07
N GLU A 51 2.27 -11.26 0.14
CA GLU A 51 3.38 -10.38 0.55
C GLU A 51 3.86 -10.71 1.98
N ALA A 52 2.95 -10.94 2.92
CA ALA A 52 3.30 -11.29 4.28
C ALA A 52 4.04 -12.63 4.39
N GLU A 53 3.71 -13.60 3.52
CA GLU A 53 4.40 -14.88 3.43
C GLU A 53 5.79 -14.76 2.80
N LEU A 54 5.99 -13.79 1.89
CA LEU A 54 7.26 -13.55 1.22
C LEU A 54 8.18 -12.59 1.98
N ALA A 55 7.63 -11.74 2.86
CA ALA A 55 8.37 -10.71 3.58
C ALA A 55 9.49 -11.29 4.46
N GLU A 56 10.69 -10.72 4.42
CA GLU A 56 11.79 -11.20 5.27
C GLU A 56 11.53 -10.95 6.77
N GLY A 57 12.03 -11.84 7.62
CA GLY A 57 11.92 -11.74 9.08
C GLY A 57 11.53 -13.05 9.75
N GLU A 58 11.62 -13.08 11.07
CA GLU A 58 11.16 -14.20 11.89
C GLU A 58 9.73 -13.99 12.38
N GLY A 59 8.96 -15.06 12.48
CA GLY A 59 7.57 -15.05 12.96
C GLY A 59 6.52 -15.18 11.85
N PRO A 60 5.23 -15.15 12.22
CA PRO A 60 4.14 -15.32 11.27
C PRO A 60 3.99 -14.10 10.35
N GLY A 61 3.61 -14.35 9.10
CA GLY A 61 3.15 -13.30 8.20
C GLY A 61 1.89 -12.63 8.77
N ARG A 62 1.85 -11.30 8.75
CA ARG A 62 0.74 -10.47 9.22
C ARG A 62 0.34 -9.51 8.11
N VAL A 63 -0.96 -9.22 8.03
CA VAL A 63 -1.51 -8.24 7.11
C VAL A 63 -2.13 -7.11 7.91
N TYR A 64 -1.73 -5.88 7.59
CA TYR A 64 -2.21 -4.67 8.22
C TYR A 64 -3.05 -3.86 7.24
N THR A 65 -4.13 -3.25 7.74
CA THR A 65 -4.79 -2.16 7.01
C THR A 65 -4.02 -0.89 7.29
N VAL A 66 -3.71 -0.12 6.25
CA VAL A 66 -2.81 1.03 6.37
C VAL A 66 -3.36 2.23 5.62
N GLU A 67 -3.09 3.42 6.16
CA GLU A 67 -3.39 4.68 5.48
C GLU A 67 -2.10 5.28 4.89
N PRO A 68 -2.00 5.45 3.57
CA PRO A 68 -0.83 6.09 2.98
C PRO A 68 -0.76 7.56 3.40
N ILE A 69 0.27 7.94 4.14
CA ILE A 69 0.59 9.35 4.38
C ILE A 69 1.51 9.83 3.24
N GLY A 70 1.19 10.94 2.61
CA GLY A 70 2.04 11.52 1.55
C GLY A 70 1.60 11.18 0.12
N GLN A 71 2.51 11.36 -0.84
CA GLN A 71 2.24 11.17 -2.26
C GLN A 71 2.32 9.69 -2.61
N MET A 72 1.35 9.22 -3.39
CA MET A 72 1.24 7.83 -3.81
C MET A 72 1.48 7.78 -5.32
N GLU A 73 2.45 6.98 -5.75
CA GLU A 73 2.67 6.69 -7.16
C GLU A 73 2.08 5.31 -7.48
N ASP A 74 1.30 5.24 -8.56
CA ASP A 74 0.79 3.96 -9.05
C ASP A 74 1.93 3.21 -9.75
N ALA A 75 2.26 2.01 -9.24
CA ALA A 75 3.39 1.21 -9.72
C ALA A 75 3.20 0.68 -11.15
N TYR A 76 2.00 0.77 -11.73
CA TYR A 76 1.71 0.41 -13.11
C TYR A 76 1.57 1.63 -14.03
N SER A 77 1.68 2.84 -13.49
CA SER A 77 1.63 4.05 -14.31
C SER A 77 2.90 4.09 -15.17
N ASN A 78 2.71 3.98 -16.47
CA ASN A 78 3.77 4.10 -17.49
C ASN A 78 4.29 5.55 -17.61
N LYS A 79 4.44 6.27 -16.49
CA LYS A 79 4.93 7.64 -16.40
C LYS A 79 6.28 7.65 -15.69
N VAL A 80 7.24 8.32 -16.31
CA VAL A 80 8.60 8.56 -15.82
C VAL A 80 8.60 9.10 -14.37
N PRO A 81 9.37 8.51 -13.42
CA PRO A 81 9.25 8.84 -12.00
C PRO A 81 9.92 10.18 -11.67
N SER A 82 9.27 10.98 -10.83
CA SER A 82 9.84 12.22 -10.30
C SER A 82 9.33 12.50 -8.87
N GLY A 83 9.91 11.82 -7.87
CA GLY A 83 9.94 12.30 -6.48
C GLY A 83 9.55 11.27 -5.41
N THR A 84 10.49 10.96 -4.52
CA THR A 84 10.36 10.06 -3.37
C THR A 84 9.45 10.61 -2.26
N THR A 85 8.52 9.80 -1.71
CA THR A 85 7.77 10.16 -0.48
C THR A 85 7.52 8.94 0.45
N PRO A 86 7.72 9.05 1.78
CA PRO A 86 7.44 7.98 2.77
C PRO A 86 5.99 7.96 3.34
N VAL A 87 5.52 6.81 3.88
CA VAL A 87 4.15 6.54 4.42
C VAL A 87 4.14 6.07 5.92
N LYS A 88 2.98 6.04 6.61
CA LYS A 88 2.77 5.80 8.08
C LYS A 88 1.56 4.93 8.32
N THR A 89 1.58 4.13 9.38
CA THR A 89 0.48 3.27 9.79
C THR A 89 -0.42 3.90 10.84
N GLU A 90 -1.70 3.52 10.79
CA GLU A 90 -2.72 3.77 11.83
C GLU A 90 -2.92 2.55 12.71
#